data_AF-A0A562I5J4-F1
#
_entry.id   AF-A0A562I5J4-F1
#
_cell.length_a   1.000
_cell.length_b   1.000
_cell.length_c   1.000
_cell.angle_alpha   90.00
_cell.angle_beta   90.00
_cell.angle_gamma   90.00
#
_symmetry.space_group_name_H-M   'P 1'
#
loop_
_entity.id
_entity.type
_entity.pdbx_description
1 polymer ?
#
loop_
_entity_poly.entity_id
_entity_poly.type
_entity_poly.pdbx_seq_one_letter_code
_entity_poly.pdbx_strand_id
1 'polypeptide(L)'
;MAGGTRGGRALARTVGAVAAGAVAGATAARTLCARRGKGRPGARPRPGRWEVVTVDRPPERVLPGGRWPEPLRRLGAAVEVAAGPAPGGRGTELAARPAGGAAALPGMAAHLAGDDPGRFVRAALREAKQLAETGELLRPDRSPLDGPAVPA
;
A
#
# COMPACT_ATOMS: atom_id res chain seq x y z
N MET A 1 18.73 -16.76 57.60
CA MET A 1 17.72 -17.80 57.30
C MET A 1 16.97 -17.33 56.05
N ALA A 2 17.48 -17.67 54.87
CA ALA A 2 16.86 -18.63 53.94
C ALA A 2 15.45 -18.18 53.46
N GLY A 3 15.17 -17.95 52.19
CA GLY A 3 15.93 -18.12 50.95
C GLY A 3 15.00 -17.86 49.76
N GLY A 4 15.56 -17.89 48.55
CA GLY A 4 14.78 -18.19 47.34
C GLY A 4 14.77 -17.10 46.27
N THR A 5 15.74 -17.18 45.38
CA THR A 5 15.83 -16.52 44.08
C THR A 5 14.81 -17.05 43.07
N ARG A 6 14.43 -16.21 42.09
CA ARG A 6 14.18 -16.47 40.64
C ARG A 6 13.33 -15.29 40.12
N GLY A 7 13.76 -14.45 39.17
CA GLY A 7 14.57 -14.72 37.99
C GLY A 7 13.66 -14.95 36.78
N GLY A 8 12.91 -13.91 36.35
CA GLY A 8 12.10 -13.93 35.14
C GLY A 8 12.79 -13.17 34.01
N ARG A 9 13.71 -13.85 33.31
CA ARG A 9 14.48 -13.31 32.19
C ARG A 9 13.58 -12.92 31.02
N ALA A 10 13.81 -11.72 30.49
CA ALA A 10 13.32 -11.28 29.18
C ALA A 10 13.82 -12.24 28.09
N LEU A 11 12.90 -12.96 27.44
CA LEU A 11 13.22 -13.71 26.23
C LEU A 11 13.25 -12.74 25.04
N ALA A 12 14.45 -12.21 24.78
CA ALA A 12 14.83 -11.71 23.47
C ALA A 12 14.72 -12.86 22.47
N ARG A 13 13.74 -12.78 21.55
CA ARG A 13 13.67 -13.68 20.40
C ARG A 13 14.60 -13.16 19.32
N THR A 14 15.90 -13.43 19.49
CA THR A 14 16.84 -13.54 18.38
C THR A 14 16.51 -14.80 17.58
N VAL A 15 15.98 -14.62 16.37
CA VAL A 15 16.05 -15.66 15.34
C VAL A 15 16.92 -15.11 14.23
N GLY A 16 18.22 -15.35 14.38
CA GLY A 16 19.13 -15.43 13.26
C GLY A 16 19.12 -16.88 12.78
N ALA A 17 18.82 -17.08 11.50
CA ALA A 17 19.14 -18.30 10.80
C ALA A 17 19.70 -17.89 9.43
N VAL A 18 21.03 -17.96 9.33
CA VAL A 18 21.75 -17.98 8.07
C VAL A 18 21.61 -19.41 7.54
N ALA A 19 21.08 -19.55 6.33
CA ALA A 19 21.22 -20.77 5.55
C ALA A 19 21.67 -20.38 4.14
N ALA A 20 22.91 -20.73 3.82
CA ALA A 20 23.46 -20.68 2.47
C ALA A 20 22.78 -21.74 1.60
N GLY A 21 22.41 -21.34 0.38
CA GLY A 21 21.84 -22.24 -0.63
C GLY A 21 21.77 -21.51 -1.96
N ALA A 22 22.68 -21.85 -2.88
CA ALA A 22 22.67 -21.34 -4.24
C ALA A 22 21.48 -21.93 -4.99
N VAL A 23 20.56 -21.08 -5.46
CA VAL A 23 19.52 -21.42 -6.42
C VAL A 23 19.38 -20.26 -7.40
N ALA A 24 19.35 -20.60 -8.68
CA ALA A 24 19.36 -19.70 -9.82
C ALA A 24 18.36 -18.53 -9.72
N GLY A 25 18.82 -17.32 -10.03
CA GLY A 25 18.02 -16.26 -10.64
C GLY A 25 16.73 -15.82 -9.93
N ALA A 26 16.63 -15.88 -8.61
CA ALA A 26 15.52 -15.26 -7.88
C ALA A 26 16.03 -13.94 -7.28
N THR A 27 15.85 -12.84 -8.00
CA THR A 27 15.96 -11.51 -7.39
C THR A 27 14.88 -11.43 -6.31
N ALA A 28 15.29 -11.68 -5.06
CA ALA A 28 14.47 -11.42 -3.90
C ALA A 28 14.08 -9.95 -3.94
N ALA A 29 12.86 -9.68 -4.42
CA ALA A 29 12.27 -8.36 -4.45
C ALA A 29 12.32 -7.83 -3.01
N ARG A 30 13.23 -6.88 -2.76
CA ARG A 30 13.22 -6.10 -1.53
C ARG A 30 11.90 -5.34 -1.51
N THR A 31 10.87 -5.96 -0.94
CA THR A 31 9.56 -5.36 -0.75
C THR A 31 9.76 -4.22 0.23
N LEU A 32 9.81 -3.00 -0.29
CA LEU A 32 9.85 -1.78 0.52
C LEU A 32 8.46 -1.60 1.12
N CYS A 33 8.19 -2.32 2.21
CA CYS A 33 7.02 -2.11 3.05
C CYS A 33 7.25 -0.83 3.84
N ALA A 34 6.78 0.32 3.34
CA ALA A 34 6.75 1.56 4.11
C ALA A 34 5.65 1.48 5.18
N ARG A 35 5.89 0.72 6.26
CA ARG A 35 4.95 0.62 7.38
C ARG A 35 5.06 1.87 8.25
N ARG A 36 4.07 2.76 8.16
CA ARG A 36 3.83 3.80 9.18
C ARG A 36 2.46 3.59 9.81
N GLY A 37 2.42 3.02 11.01
CA GLY A 37 1.19 2.92 11.79
C GLY A 37 1.31 2.06 13.04
N LYS A 38 1.32 2.70 14.22
CA LYS A 38 1.19 2.07 15.54
C LYS A 38 -0.13 2.55 16.13
N GLY A 39 -1.18 1.71 16.07
CA GLY A 39 -2.53 2.00 16.55
C GLY A 39 -2.97 1.08 17.69
N ARG A 40 -3.66 1.65 18.68
CA ARG A 40 -4.04 1.15 20.02
C ARG A 40 -5.07 -0.01 19.99
N PRO A 41 -5.20 -0.86 21.04
CA PRO A 41 -6.04 -2.05 20.99
C PRO A 41 -7.51 -1.76 21.36
N GLY A 42 -8.39 -2.08 20.41
CA GLY A 42 -9.84 -2.23 20.50
C GLY A 42 -10.25 -2.86 19.17
N ALA A 43 -11.06 -3.93 19.18
CA ALA A 43 -11.34 -4.86 18.07
C ALA A 43 -10.95 -4.33 16.67
N ARG A 44 -9.74 -4.70 16.22
CA ARG A 44 -9.10 -4.08 15.05
C ARG A 44 -9.87 -4.51 13.79
N PRO A 45 -10.40 -3.58 12.98
CA PRO A 45 -10.93 -3.92 11.67
C PRO A 45 -9.90 -4.72 10.88
N ARG A 46 -10.32 -5.81 10.23
CA ARG A 46 -9.40 -6.62 9.42
C ARG A 46 -8.90 -5.78 8.25
N PRO A 47 -7.59 -5.85 7.91
CA PRO A 47 -7.07 -5.20 6.72
C PRO A 47 -7.84 -5.66 5.47
N GLY A 48 -8.00 -4.75 4.51
CA GLY A 48 -8.60 -5.10 3.22
C GLY A 48 -7.70 -6.02 2.40
N ARG A 49 -8.20 -6.48 1.25
CA ARG A 49 -7.41 -7.23 0.28
C ARG A 49 -6.39 -6.31 -0.40
N TRP A 50 -5.28 -6.90 -0.85
CA TRP A 50 -4.31 -6.21 -1.68
C TRP A 50 -4.86 -6.01 -3.08
N GLU A 51 -4.79 -4.77 -3.55
CA GLU A 51 -5.01 -4.38 -4.93
C GLU A 51 -3.65 -4.09 -5.56
N VAL A 52 -3.44 -4.50 -6.82
CA VAL A 52 -2.12 -4.47 -7.46
C VAL A 52 -2.22 -3.90 -8.87
N VAL A 53 -1.25 -3.08 -9.26
CA VAL A 53 -1.03 -2.65 -10.64
C VAL A 53 0.43 -2.82 -11.02
N THR A 54 0.70 -3.15 -12.29
CA THR A 54 2.04 -3.05 -12.86
C THR A 54 2.22 -1.68 -13.49
N VAL A 55 3.28 -0.98 -13.09
CA VAL A 55 3.70 0.32 -13.63
C VAL A 55 4.95 0.09 -14.49
N ASP A 56 4.90 0.54 -15.75
CA ASP A 56 5.96 0.40 -16.76
C ASP A 56 7.10 1.41 -16.54
N ARG A 57 7.55 1.50 -15.29
CA ARG A 57 8.63 2.36 -14.83
C ARG A 57 9.44 1.62 -13.77
N PRO A 58 10.75 1.88 -13.66
CA PRO A 58 11.57 1.24 -12.62
C PRO A 58 11.22 1.80 -11.22
N PRO A 59 11.51 1.05 -10.14
CA PRO A 59 11.09 1.41 -8.78
C PRO A 59 11.52 2.81 -8.33
N GLU A 60 12.68 3.29 -8.78
CA GLU A 60 13.23 4.61 -8.43
C GLU A 60 12.40 5.76 -9.03
N ARG A 61 11.69 5.50 -10.13
CA ARG A 61 10.77 6.45 -10.76
C ARG A 61 9.36 6.38 -10.16
N VAL A 62 8.93 5.18 -9.76
CA VAL A 62 7.61 4.99 -9.12
C VAL A 62 7.62 5.48 -7.67
N LEU A 63 8.74 5.29 -6.95
CA LEU A 63 8.95 5.67 -5.56
C LEU A 63 10.19 6.57 -5.41
N PRO A 64 10.16 7.81 -5.95
CA PRO A 64 11.30 8.71 -5.88
C PRO A 64 11.65 9.03 -4.42
N GLY A 65 12.87 8.65 -4.00
CA GLY A 65 13.33 8.79 -2.62
C GLY A 65 12.49 7.99 -1.61
N GLY A 66 11.87 6.88 -2.03
CA GLY A 66 11.01 6.04 -1.18
C GLY A 66 9.67 6.66 -0.83
N ARG A 67 9.30 7.78 -1.45
CA ARG A 67 8.01 8.44 -1.23
C ARG A 67 6.94 7.77 -2.09
N TRP A 68 5.75 7.58 -1.53
CA TRP A 68 4.62 7.06 -2.28
C TRP A 68 4.20 8.02 -3.40
N PRO A 69 3.74 7.49 -4.54
CA PRO A 69 3.19 8.30 -5.62
C PRO A 69 1.87 8.94 -5.17
N GLU A 70 1.51 10.06 -5.78
CA GLU A 70 0.14 10.56 -5.71
C GLU A 70 -0.79 9.64 -6.54
N PRO A 71 -2.06 9.43 -6.14
CA PRO A 71 -2.73 9.98 -4.94
C PRO A 71 -2.47 9.19 -3.64
N LEU A 72 -1.77 8.05 -3.68
CA LEU A 72 -1.58 7.17 -2.51
C LEU A 72 -0.92 7.89 -1.32
N ARG A 73 -0.04 8.85 -1.59
CA ARG A 73 0.61 9.68 -0.58
C ARG A 73 -0.39 10.42 0.32
N ARG A 74 -1.51 10.90 -0.23
CA ARG A 74 -2.55 11.61 0.54
C ARG A 74 -3.34 10.70 1.46
N LEU A 75 -3.41 9.41 1.15
CA LEU A 75 -4.10 8.42 1.99
C LEU A 75 -3.30 8.10 3.27
N GLY A 76 -1.97 8.25 3.23
CA GLY A 76 -1.10 8.10 4.39
C GLY A 76 -1.34 6.79 5.13
N ALA A 77 -1.46 6.83 6.46
CA ALA A 77 -1.61 5.64 7.29
C ALA A 77 -2.96 4.89 7.11
N ALA A 78 -3.89 5.42 6.31
CA ALA A 78 -5.14 4.74 5.99
C ALA A 78 -4.95 3.51 5.10
N VAL A 79 -3.84 3.47 4.35
CA VAL A 79 -3.47 2.38 3.47
C VAL A 79 -2.10 1.83 3.81
N GLU A 80 -1.92 0.55 3.58
CA GLU A 80 -0.60 -0.06 3.47
C GLU A 80 -0.21 -0.10 2.00
N VAL A 81 1.03 0.25 1.68
CA VAL A 81 1.58 0.21 0.33
C VAL A 81 2.81 -0.67 0.30
N ALA A 82 2.91 -1.51 -0.73
CA ALA A 82 4.07 -2.32 -1.03
C ALA A 82 4.47 -2.11 -2.50
N ALA A 83 5.76 -2.14 -2.78
CA ALA A 83 6.26 -2.12 -4.15
C ALA A 83 7.46 -3.04 -4.32
N GLY A 84 7.63 -3.52 -5.55
CA GLY A 84 8.78 -4.33 -5.95
C GLY A 84 8.87 -4.44 -7.48
N PRO A 85 9.94 -5.05 -8.01
CA PRO A 85 10.04 -5.32 -9.44
C PRO A 85 8.87 -6.17 -9.93
N ALA A 86 8.31 -5.83 -11.09
CA ALA A 86 7.26 -6.60 -11.72
C ALA A 86 7.81 -7.88 -12.38
N PRO A 87 7.06 -8.99 -12.37
CA PRO A 87 7.42 -10.21 -13.07
C PRO A 87 7.70 -9.98 -14.55
N GLY A 88 8.71 -10.65 -15.07
CA GLY A 88 9.12 -10.55 -16.47
C GLY A 88 9.78 -9.22 -16.84
N GLY A 89 10.28 -8.46 -15.87
CA GLY A 89 10.98 -7.20 -16.14
C GLY A 89 10.07 -6.06 -16.62
N ARG A 90 8.75 -6.16 -16.38
CA ARG A 90 7.73 -5.19 -16.85
C ARG A 90 7.65 -3.90 -16.01
N GLY A 91 8.73 -3.52 -15.34
CA GLY A 91 8.77 -2.37 -14.44
C GLY A 91 8.53 -2.74 -12.97
N THR A 92 7.53 -2.11 -12.34
CA THR A 92 7.28 -2.17 -10.89
C THR A 92 5.86 -2.65 -10.60
N GLU A 93 5.70 -3.65 -9.72
CA GLU A 93 4.42 -3.92 -9.09
C GLU A 93 4.20 -2.96 -7.92
N LEU A 94 3.10 -2.22 -7.96
CA LEU A 94 2.65 -1.34 -6.89
C LEU A 94 1.35 -1.90 -6.33
N ALA A 95 1.37 -2.21 -5.04
CA ALA A 95 0.24 -2.78 -4.32
C ALA A 95 -0.20 -1.88 -3.18
N ALA A 96 -1.51 -1.78 -2.96
CA ALA A 96 -2.08 -1.08 -1.81
C ALA A 96 -3.26 -1.84 -1.22
N ARG A 97 -3.48 -1.69 0.09
CA ARG A 97 -4.69 -2.17 0.78
C ARG A 97 -5.13 -1.22 1.88
N PRO A 98 -6.43 -1.16 2.22
CA PRO A 98 -6.89 -0.47 3.43
C PRO A 98 -6.27 -1.09 4.69
N ALA A 99 -5.68 -0.27 5.55
CA ALA A 99 -5.03 -0.72 6.79
C ALA A 99 -6.03 -1.21 7.86
N GLY A 100 -7.30 -0.81 7.76
CA GLY A 100 -8.37 -1.17 8.69
C GLY A 100 -9.77 -1.13 8.04
N GLY A 101 -9.91 -1.55 6.78
CA GLY A 101 -11.18 -1.49 6.05
C GLY A 101 -11.65 -0.06 5.72
N ALA A 102 -12.95 0.11 5.41
CA ALA A 102 -13.54 1.39 4.99
C ALA A 102 -13.35 2.51 6.02
N ALA A 103 -13.54 2.16 7.30
CA ALA A 103 -13.45 3.09 8.43
C ALA A 103 -12.06 3.71 8.63
N ALA A 104 -11.03 3.18 7.99
CA ALA A 104 -9.67 3.73 8.05
C ALA A 104 -9.42 4.85 7.03
N LEU A 105 -10.26 4.99 5.99
CA LEU A 105 -10.09 6.03 4.97
C LEU A 105 -10.50 7.40 5.53
N PRO A 106 -9.71 8.48 5.30
CA PRO A 106 -9.99 9.78 5.89
C PRO A 106 -11.02 10.58 5.09
N GLY A 107 -11.94 11.26 5.79
CA GLY A 107 -12.81 12.30 5.23
C GLY A 107 -13.59 11.84 3.99
N MET A 108 -13.51 12.62 2.90
CA MET A 108 -14.21 12.34 1.65
C MET A 108 -13.85 10.96 1.05
N ALA A 109 -12.64 10.45 1.31
CA ALA A 109 -12.25 9.13 0.80
C ALA A 109 -13.12 8.00 1.40
N ALA A 110 -13.57 8.13 2.64
CA ALA A 110 -14.51 7.17 3.23
C ALA A 110 -15.87 7.21 2.51
N HIS A 111 -16.34 8.42 2.16
CA HIS A 111 -17.61 8.57 1.43
C HIS A 111 -17.53 8.02 0.01
N LEU A 112 -16.44 8.31 -0.72
CA LEU A 112 -16.21 7.82 -2.09
C LEU A 112 -15.96 6.30 -2.15
N ALA A 113 -15.40 5.72 -1.09
CA ALA A 113 -15.23 4.28 -1.00
C ALA A 113 -16.57 3.55 -0.82
N GLY A 114 -17.52 4.15 -0.11
CA GLY A 114 -18.78 3.51 0.25
C GLY A 114 -18.53 2.15 0.89
N ASP A 115 -19.24 1.12 0.40
CA ASP A 115 -19.14 -0.25 0.90
C ASP A 115 -17.98 -1.06 0.30
N ASP A 116 -17.30 -0.56 -0.74
CA ASP A 116 -16.14 -1.22 -1.37
C ASP A 116 -14.88 -0.34 -1.35
N PRO A 117 -14.14 -0.36 -0.22
CA PRO A 117 -12.83 0.28 -0.11
C PRO A 117 -11.80 -0.24 -1.12
N GLY A 118 -11.93 -1.49 -1.58
CA GLY A 118 -11.05 -2.08 -2.57
C GLY A 118 -11.19 -1.39 -3.92
N ARG A 119 -12.43 -1.03 -4.33
CA ARG A 119 -12.69 -0.26 -5.54
C ARG A 119 -12.02 1.12 -5.50
N PHE A 120 -12.11 1.81 -4.36
CA PHE A 120 -11.44 3.09 -4.18
C PHE A 120 -9.92 2.97 -4.28
N VAL A 121 -9.32 1.97 -3.61
CA VAL A 121 -7.87 1.72 -3.69
C VAL A 121 -7.44 1.35 -5.11
N ARG A 122 -8.21 0.53 -5.84
CA ARG A 122 -7.95 0.25 -7.26
C ARG A 122 -7.95 1.51 -8.12
N ALA A 123 -8.89 2.43 -7.88
CA ALA A 123 -8.93 3.70 -8.61
C ALA A 123 -7.67 4.54 -8.31
N ALA A 124 -7.30 4.68 -7.04
CA ALA A 124 -6.10 5.39 -6.63
C ALA A 124 -4.81 4.79 -7.23
N LEU A 125 -4.71 3.46 -7.32
CA LEU A 125 -3.59 2.77 -7.97
C LEU A 125 -3.54 3.03 -9.48
N ARG A 126 -4.70 3.06 -10.15
CA ARG A 126 -4.77 3.38 -11.58
C ARG A 126 -4.35 4.83 -11.87
N GLU A 127 -4.78 5.76 -11.04
CA GLU A 127 -4.33 7.16 -11.13
C GLU A 127 -2.82 7.28 -10.90
N ALA A 128 -2.28 6.59 -9.89
CA ALA A 128 -0.84 6.56 -9.64
C ALA A 128 -0.06 5.97 -10.83
N LYS A 129 -0.57 4.90 -11.44
CA LYS A 129 0.01 4.31 -12.65
C LYS A 129 0.04 5.31 -13.81
N GLN A 130 -1.07 5.97 -14.10
CA GLN A 130 -1.15 6.98 -15.16
C GLN A 130 -0.14 8.11 -14.93
N LEU A 131 -0.15 8.72 -13.74
CA LEU A 131 0.81 9.79 -13.40
C LEU A 131 2.27 9.33 -13.52
N ALA A 132 2.60 8.12 -13.10
CA ALA A 132 3.95 7.60 -13.20
C ALA A 132 4.37 7.29 -14.65
N GLU A 133 3.44 6.84 -15.48
CA GLU A 133 3.71 6.44 -16.87
C GLU A 133 3.69 7.60 -17.84
N THR A 134 2.68 8.45 -17.75
CA THR A 134 2.40 9.52 -18.72
C THR A 134 2.65 10.91 -18.14
N GLY A 135 2.67 11.06 -16.82
CA GLY A 135 2.67 12.38 -16.17
C GLY A 135 1.29 13.04 -16.11
N GLU A 136 0.26 12.39 -16.64
CA GLU A 136 -1.08 12.95 -16.81
C GLU A 136 -2.16 12.00 -16.26
N LEU A 137 -3.28 12.55 -15.79
CA LEU A 137 -4.46 11.77 -15.42
C LEU A 137 -5.47 11.83 -16.55
N LEU A 138 -5.78 10.68 -17.14
CA LEU A 138 -6.86 10.60 -18.12
C LEU A 138 -8.19 10.70 -17.39
N ARG A 139 -8.96 11.73 -17.71
CA ARG A 139 -10.34 11.85 -17.27
C ARG A 139 -11.24 11.37 -18.40
N PRO A 140 -12.27 10.56 -18.09
CA PRO A 140 -13.29 10.29 -19.08
C PRO A 140 -13.89 11.63 -19.51
N ASP A 141 -14.06 11.79 -20.82
CA ASP A 141 -14.82 12.91 -21.35
C ASP A 141 -16.23 12.85 -20.73
N ARG A 142 -16.74 14.01 -20.30
CA ARG A 142 -18.14 14.09 -19.87
C ARG A 142 -19.01 13.72 -21.06
N SER A 143 -19.83 12.70 -20.89
CA SER A 143 -20.86 12.39 -21.86
C SER A 143 -21.95 13.46 -21.76
N PRO A 144 -22.54 13.92 -22.87
CA PRO A 144 -23.78 14.71 -22.83
C PRO A 144 -24.91 14.01 -22.06
N LEU A 145 -24.83 12.68 -21.91
CA LEU A 145 -25.75 11.87 -21.10
C LEU A 145 -25.51 12.00 -19.58
N ASP A 146 -24.38 12.56 -19.15
CA ASP A 146 -24.08 12.83 -17.72
C ASP A 146 -24.87 14.04 -17.18
N GLY A 147 -25.64 14.70 -18.06
CA GLY A 147 -26.55 15.79 -17.74
C GLY A 147 -25.85 17.16 -17.62
N PRO A 148 -26.51 18.26 -18.02
CA PRO A 148 -25.96 19.60 -17.84
C PRO A 148 -25.97 20.00 -16.36
N ALA A 149 -24.90 20.67 -15.91
CA ALA A 149 -25.08 21.66 -14.85
C ALA A 149 -25.91 22.79 -15.47
N VAL A 150 -27.15 22.96 -15.02
CA VAL A 150 -28.01 24.05 -15.47
C VAL A 150 -27.52 25.33 -14.79
N PRO A 151 -26.86 26.29 -15.50
CA PRO A 151 -26.65 27.62 -14.93
C PRO A 151 -28.00 28.35 -14.87
N ALA A 152 -28.20 29.11 -13.78
CA ALA A 152 -29.40 29.89 -13.48
C ALA A 152 -29.68 31.00 -14.50
#